data_AF-A0A1N7J1C7-F1
#
_entry.id   AF-A0A1N7J1C7-F1
#
_cell.length_a   1.000
_cell.length_b   1.000
_cell.length_c   1.000
_cell.angle_alpha   90.00
_cell.angle_beta   90.00
_cell.angle_gamma   90.00
#
_symmetry.space_group_name_H-M   'P 1'
#
loop_
_entity.id
_entity.type
_entity.pdbx_description
1 polymer ?
#
loop_
_entity_poly.entity_id
_entity_poly.type
_entity_poly.pdbx_seq_one_letter_code
_entity_poly.pdbx_strand_id
1 'polypeptide(L)'
;MINAHGARILVTDTALEIHPDPLEAALRGSAEAVVLPLAEVSSISVLPGDDWDAACAVVAHGNNETVIRFAPGDDKGPEKLRTIVEAARSGKKISTDSIPGFNFVAFDVETANQNWGSICQMGLVRVVDGEIVERASWLCRPPEGIDEFDEFNVDCHGITADAVADEPAVGELFERFAGFVGDLPVVAHNAYFDASALRYAALASGQKVPHIAFACTLAAARAADLGVANHRLPTLADHFGIALDNHHDAAADAEACAGVMLGLARREEHSGTVAEYVHSTGFALGSVGDARVTPVLKDLSGAQTALQAESGTQGTSDAEESGKSNRGPAPWQSVATPDTIPEPAVDADPDSPLYEQNVTLTGEFEPFDKGQLWDGIAARGGQVGKNVTKKTTILVVGEWASVTSKEKRARELEEKGQDIEIWPAEKLLDVLGLNEQPPF
;
A
#
# COMPACT_ATOMS: atom_id res chain seq x y z
N MET A 1 -15.96 -12.43 10.46
CA MET A 1 -17.22 -13.18 10.23
C MET A 1 -16.99 -14.37 9.31
N ILE A 2 -17.76 -15.46 9.46
CA ILE A 2 -17.69 -16.68 8.63
C ILE A 2 -18.97 -16.78 7.80
N ASN A 3 -18.85 -17.03 6.49
CA ASN A 3 -20.01 -17.24 5.62
C ASN A 3 -20.49 -18.69 5.74
N ALA A 4 -21.78 -18.88 5.92
CA ALA A 4 -22.46 -20.17 5.93
C ALA A 4 -23.64 -20.13 4.96
N HIS A 5 -24.18 -21.29 4.61
CA HIS A 5 -25.32 -21.37 3.72
C HIS A 5 -26.55 -20.72 4.37
N GLY A 6 -27.03 -19.61 3.81
CA GLY A 6 -28.19 -18.87 4.32
C GLY A 6 -27.89 -17.95 5.50
N ALA A 7 -26.62 -17.79 5.92
CA ALA A 7 -26.28 -17.01 7.11
C ALA A 7 -24.83 -16.48 7.13
N ARG A 8 -24.61 -15.41 7.88
CA ARG A 8 -23.29 -14.93 8.30
C ARG A 8 -23.10 -15.18 9.78
N ILE A 9 -21.94 -15.68 10.15
CA ILE A 9 -21.64 -16.09 11.52
C ILE A 9 -20.61 -15.14 12.12
N LEU A 10 -20.95 -14.60 13.28
CA LEU A 10 -20.06 -13.82 14.12
C LEU A 10 -19.80 -14.58 15.40
N VAL A 11 -18.54 -14.72 15.78
CA VAL A 11 -18.16 -15.32 17.07
C VAL A 11 -17.52 -14.20 17.89
N THR A 12 -18.15 -13.85 18.99
CA THR A 12 -17.67 -12.86 19.95
C THR A 12 -16.96 -13.56 21.10
N ASP A 13 -16.51 -12.79 22.08
CA ASP A 13 -15.97 -13.31 23.34
C ASP A 13 -17.03 -14.02 24.21
N THR A 14 -18.31 -13.76 23.96
CA THR A 14 -19.42 -14.19 24.83
C THR A 14 -20.50 -14.99 24.11
N ALA A 15 -20.59 -14.91 22.78
CA ALA A 15 -21.66 -15.53 22.00
C ALA A 15 -21.22 -15.96 20.58
N LEU A 16 -21.96 -16.93 20.04
CA LEU A 16 -21.99 -17.30 18.64
C LEU A 16 -23.28 -16.76 18.03
N GLU A 17 -23.19 -15.79 17.13
CA GLU A 17 -24.32 -15.15 16.48
C GLU A 17 -24.46 -15.61 15.03
N ILE A 18 -25.66 -16.04 14.66
CA ILE A 18 -25.99 -16.54 13.33
C ILE A 18 -27.00 -15.58 12.70
N HIS A 19 -26.50 -14.69 11.86
CA HIS A 19 -27.28 -13.65 11.17
C HIS A 19 -27.82 -14.22 9.85
N PRO A 20 -29.15 -14.31 9.64
CA PRO A 20 -29.67 -14.80 8.36
C PRO A 20 -29.29 -13.84 7.23
N ASP A 21 -29.03 -14.38 6.04
CA ASP A 21 -28.90 -13.55 4.85
C ASP A 21 -30.27 -12.95 4.44
N PRO A 22 -30.32 -11.99 3.49
CA PRO A 22 -31.59 -11.37 3.10
C PRO A 22 -32.64 -12.35 2.56
N LEU A 23 -32.23 -13.41 1.87
CA LEU A 23 -33.15 -14.42 1.33
C LEU A 23 -33.71 -15.27 2.47
N GLU A 24 -32.85 -15.77 3.35
CA GLU A 24 -33.23 -16.57 4.51
C GLU A 24 -34.10 -15.77 5.48
N ALA A 25 -33.78 -14.49 5.70
CA ALA A 25 -34.59 -13.59 6.52
C ALA A 25 -35.99 -13.39 5.94
N ALA A 26 -36.11 -13.25 4.61
CA ALA A 26 -37.39 -13.15 3.92
C ALA A 26 -38.20 -14.46 4.03
N LEU A 27 -37.55 -15.61 3.90
CA LEU A 27 -38.19 -16.93 4.04
C LEU A 27 -38.70 -17.19 5.47
N ARG A 28 -37.93 -16.77 6.47
CA ARG A 28 -38.29 -16.88 7.90
C ARG A 28 -39.30 -15.82 8.35
N GLY A 29 -39.40 -14.71 7.61
CA GLY A 29 -40.17 -13.53 8.01
C GLY A 29 -39.53 -12.74 9.17
N SER A 30 -38.24 -12.95 9.43
CA SER A 30 -37.48 -12.25 10.47
C SER A 30 -36.00 -12.15 10.09
N ALA A 31 -35.41 -10.97 10.32
CA ALA A 31 -33.98 -10.73 10.17
C ALA A 31 -33.20 -10.86 11.48
N GLU A 32 -33.87 -11.27 12.58
CA GLU A 32 -33.21 -11.43 13.87
C GLU A 32 -32.18 -12.57 13.84
N ALA A 33 -31.00 -12.30 14.40
CA ALA A 33 -29.95 -13.28 14.54
C ALA A 33 -30.29 -14.32 15.61
N VAL A 34 -29.88 -15.56 15.38
CA VAL A 34 -29.87 -16.59 16.44
C VAL A 34 -28.60 -16.39 17.26
N VAL A 35 -28.74 -16.04 18.53
CA VAL A 35 -27.61 -15.80 19.44
C VAL A 35 -27.48 -16.98 20.40
N LEU A 36 -26.33 -17.66 20.36
CA LEU A 36 -25.99 -18.78 21.23
C LEU A 36 -24.92 -18.35 22.22
N PRO A 37 -25.22 -18.22 23.53
CA PRO A 37 -24.21 -17.89 24.53
C PRO A 37 -23.10 -18.95 24.56
N LEU A 38 -21.83 -18.54 24.47
CA LEU A 38 -20.71 -19.49 24.47
C LEU A 38 -20.60 -20.28 25.78
N ALA A 39 -21.10 -19.72 26.88
CA ALA A 39 -21.20 -20.40 28.17
C ALA A 39 -22.16 -21.62 28.13
N GLU A 40 -23.12 -21.62 27.21
CA GLU A 40 -24.08 -22.72 27.03
C GLU A 40 -23.60 -23.75 26.00
N VAL A 41 -22.62 -23.40 25.16
CA VAL A 41 -22.04 -24.32 24.17
C VAL A 41 -21.21 -25.39 24.87
N SER A 42 -21.63 -26.65 24.75
CA SER A 42 -20.95 -27.82 25.34
C SER A 42 -19.89 -28.40 24.41
N SER A 43 -20.15 -28.41 23.10
CA SER A 43 -19.25 -28.91 22.07
C SER A 43 -19.61 -28.40 20.69
N ILE A 44 -18.64 -28.43 19.79
CA ILE A 44 -18.84 -28.22 18.36
C ILE A 44 -18.16 -29.38 17.61
N SER A 45 -18.85 -29.99 16.67
CA SER A 45 -18.33 -31.09 15.85
C SER A 45 -18.58 -30.82 14.38
N VAL A 46 -17.61 -31.16 13.54
CA VAL A 46 -17.75 -31.06 12.08
C VAL A 46 -18.20 -32.41 11.54
N LEU A 47 -19.26 -32.37 10.73
CA LEU A 47 -19.69 -33.49 9.90
C LEU A 47 -19.20 -33.19 8.47
N PRO A 48 -18.31 -34.03 7.90
CA PRO A 48 -17.84 -33.85 6.54
C PRO A 48 -19.02 -34.00 5.57
N GLY A 49 -18.96 -33.28 4.45
CA GLY A 49 -19.90 -33.44 3.36
C GLY A 49 -19.65 -34.73 2.56
N ASP A 50 -20.60 -35.07 1.71
CA ASP A 50 -20.47 -36.10 0.67
C ASP A 50 -21.03 -35.58 -0.67
N ASP A 51 -21.21 -36.47 -1.65
CA ASP A 51 -21.71 -36.11 -2.98
C ASP A 51 -23.12 -35.49 -2.97
N TRP A 52 -23.86 -35.61 -1.86
CA TRP A 52 -25.26 -35.21 -1.72
C TRP A 52 -25.49 -34.19 -0.61
N ASP A 53 -24.70 -34.24 0.47
CA ASP A 53 -24.81 -33.37 1.63
C ASP A 53 -23.58 -32.46 1.76
N ALA A 54 -23.83 -31.16 1.98
CA ALA A 54 -22.75 -30.22 2.28
C ALA A 54 -22.19 -30.45 3.70
N ALA A 55 -20.91 -30.16 3.88
CA ALA A 55 -20.27 -30.19 5.19
C ALA A 55 -20.99 -29.23 6.16
N CYS A 56 -21.06 -29.63 7.43
CA CYS A 56 -21.74 -28.82 8.45
C CYS A 56 -21.05 -28.87 9.80
N ALA A 57 -21.26 -27.81 10.58
CA ALA A 57 -20.87 -27.76 11.97
C ALA A 57 -22.11 -27.95 12.85
N VAL A 58 -22.04 -28.88 13.79
CA VAL A 58 -23.08 -29.12 14.80
C VAL A 58 -22.63 -28.51 16.11
N VAL A 59 -23.37 -27.51 16.58
CA VAL A 59 -23.12 -26.82 17.85
C VAL A 59 -24.10 -27.34 18.88
N ALA A 60 -23.60 -28.09 19.86
CA ALA A 60 -24.40 -28.53 21.00
C ALA A 60 -24.39 -27.42 22.07
N HIS A 61 -25.58 -27.01 22.51
CA HIS A 61 -25.75 -25.98 23.54
C HIS A 61 -26.96 -26.27 24.44
N GLY A 62 -26.77 -26.17 25.76
CA GLY A 62 -27.78 -26.59 26.73
C GLY A 62 -28.27 -28.02 26.48
N ASN A 63 -29.56 -28.17 26.11
CA ASN A 63 -30.18 -29.45 25.73
C ASN A 63 -30.54 -29.52 24.22
N ASN A 64 -30.02 -28.61 23.41
CA ASN A 64 -30.35 -28.48 22.00
C ASN A 64 -29.10 -28.60 21.12
N GLU A 65 -29.32 -28.81 19.82
CA GLU A 65 -28.28 -28.77 18.80
C GLU A 65 -28.68 -27.77 17.70
N THR A 66 -27.71 -26.99 17.23
CA THR A 66 -27.86 -26.12 16.08
C THR A 66 -26.92 -26.58 14.98
N VAL A 67 -27.48 -26.92 13.83
CA VAL A 67 -26.73 -27.35 12.64
C VAL A 67 -26.52 -26.16 11.72
N ILE A 68 -25.25 -25.89 11.43
CA ILE A 68 -24.80 -24.81 10.56
C ILE A 68 -24.23 -25.44 9.29
N ARG A 69 -24.92 -25.24 8.17
CA ARG A 69 -24.51 -25.79 6.87
C ARG A 69 -23.64 -24.79 6.11
N PHE A 70 -22.67 -25.30 5.36
CA PHE A 70 -21.79 -24.51 4.51
C PHE A 70 -22.13 -24.73 3.03
N ALA A 71 -21.53 -23.94 2.14
CA ALA A 71 -21.73 -24.12 0.71
C ALA A 71 -21.20 -25.49 0.26
N PRO A 72 -21.81 -26.14 -0.76
CA PRO A 72 -21.26 -27.37 -1.33
C PRO A 72 -19.79 -27.19 -1.75
N GLY A 73 -18.91 -28.08 -1.28
CA GLY A 73 -17.46 -28.02 -1.52
C GLY A 73 -16.66 -27.15 -0.53
N ASP A 74 -17.31 -26.47 0.42
CA ASP A 74 -16.62 -25.74 1.49
C ASP A 74 -16.37 -26.63 2.72
N ASP A 75 -15.29 -27.41 2.66
CA ASP A 75 -14.84 -28.25 3.77
C ASP A 75 -14.04 -27.45 4.82
N LYS A 76 -13.60 -26.24 4.48
CA LYS A 76 -12.75 -25.40 5.35
C LYS A 76 -13.59 -24.55 6.31
N GLY A 77 -14.74 -24.06 5.87
CA GLY A 77 -15.66 -23.24 6.66
C GLY A 77 -16.08 -23.89 7.99
N PRO A 78 -16.56 -25.15 8.01
CA PRO A 78 -16.93 -25.84 9.23
C PRO A 78 -15.77 -25.97 10.22
N GLU A 79 -14.57 -26.33 9.75
CA GLU A 79 -13.38 -26.47 10.59
C GLU A 79 -12.88 -25.12 11.12
N LYS A 80 -12.97 -24.06 10.31
CA LYS A 80 -12.68 -22.69 10.73
C LYS A 80 -13.63 -22.27 11.86
N LEU A 81 -14.92 -22.55 11.72
CA LEU A 81 -15.91 -22.27 12.76
C LEU A 81 -15.64 -23.08 14.04
N ARG A 82 -15.34 -24.38 13.91
CA ARG A 82 -14.98 -25.24 15.05
C ARG A 82 -13.81 -24.66 15.83
N THR A 83 -12.72 -24.34 15.12
CA THR A 83 -11.50 -23.78 15.70
C THR A 83 -11.76 -22.46 16.43
N ILE A 84 -12.54 -21.56 15.82
CA ILE A 84 -12.91 -20.28 16.41
C ILE A 84 -13.80 -20.49 17.65
N VAL A 85 -14.84 -21.30 17.59
CA VAL A 85 -15.71 -21.53 18.76
C VAL A 85 -14.94 -22.18 19.92
N GLU A 86 -14.07 -23.15 19.64
CA GLU A 86 -13.23 -23.80 20.67
C GLU A 86 -12.24 -22.82 21.33
N ALA A 87 -11.57 -21.98 20.53
CA ALA A 87 -10.68 -20.98 21.09
C ALA A 87 -11.44 -19.95 21.95
N ALA A 88 -12.69 -19.60 21.61
CA ALA A 88 -13.48 -18.59 22.31
C ALA A 88 -13.87 -19.11 23.70
N ARG A 89 -14.29 -20.39 23.72
CA ARG A 89 -14.61 -21.11 24.96
C ARG A 89 -13.41 -21.28 25.87
N SER A 90 -12.19 -21.30 25.33
CA SER A 90 -10.96 -21.37 26.12
C SER A 90 -10.49 -20.02 26.68
N GLY A 91 -11.22 -18.93 26.42
CA GLY A 91 -10.85 -17.58 26.84
C GLY A 91 -9.69 -16.98 26.05
N LYS A 92 -9.28 -17.59 24.92
CA LYS A 92 -8.41 -16.92 23.97
C LYS A 92 -9.22 -15.85 23.26
N LYS A 93 -8.67 -14.63 23.19
CA LYS A 93 -9.18 -13.61 22.25
C LYS A 93 -9.17 -14.23 20.86
N ILE A 94 -10.30 -14.15 20.18
CA ILE A 94 -10.39 -14.49 18.77
C ILE A 94 -10.82 -13.26 18.04
N SER A 95 -9.95 -12.77 17.18
CA SER A 95 -10.41 -11.95 16.10
C SER A 95 -10.98 -12.85 15.02
N THR A 96 -12.26 -12.66 14.68
CA THR A 96 -12.79 -13.22 13.42
C THR A 96 -12.22 -12.54 12.19
N ASP A 97 -11.31 -11.58 12.38
CA ASP A 97 -10.56 -10.84 11.36
C ASP A 97 -9.09 -11.30 11.26
N SER A 98 -8.75 -12.41 11.93
CA SER A 98 -7.48 -13.10 11.77
C SER A 98 -7.30 -13.57 10.32
N ILE A 99 -6.09 -13.36 9.80
CA ILE A 99 -5.63 -13.81 8.49
C ILE A 99 -4.44 -14.74 8.75
N PRO A 100 -4.65 -16.05 8.93
CA PRO A 100 -3.56 -16.97 9.27
C PRO A 100 -2.40 -16.92 8.27
N GLY A 101 -1.18 -16.82 8.79
CA GLY A 101 0.06 -16.70 8.00
C GLY A 101 0.37 -15.27 7.53
N PHE A 102 -0.52 -14.30 7.73
CA PHE A 102 -0.35 -12.92 7.29
C PHE A 102 0.49 -12.12 8.28
N ASN A 103 1.77 -12.46 8.32
CA ASN A 103 2.75 -11.95 9.28
C ASN A 103 3.66 -10.90 8.61
N PHE A 104 3.82 -9.75 9.25
CA PHE A 104 4.70 -8.68 8.76
C PHE A 104 5.05 -7.69 9.87
N VAL A 105 5.98 -6.78 9.57
CA VAL A 105 6.22 -5.58 10.38
C VAL A 105 5.90 -4.35 9.56
N ALA A 106 4.90 -3.57 9.99
CA ALA A 106 4.70 -2.24 9.42
C ALA A 106 5.78 -1.30 9.95
N PHE A 107 6.26 -0.41 9.09
CA PHE A 107 7.40 0.45 9.35
C PHE A 107 7.18 1.83 8.73
N ASP A 108 7.61 2.85 9.44
CA ASP A 108 7.60 4.25 9.01
C ASP A 108 8.75 5.01 9.71
N VAL A 109 9.23 6.10 9.10
CA VAL A 109 10.30 6.93 9.64
C VAL A 109 10.03 8.41 9.47
N GLU A 110 10.43 9.19 10.48
CA GLU A 110 10.58 10.64 10.34
C GLU A 110 12.05 11.00 10.09
N THR A 111 12.28 12.04 9.28
CA THR A 111 13.63 12.50 8.90
C THR A 111 13.84 13.94 9.34
N ALA A 112 15.02 14.26 9.84
CA ALA A 112 15.34 15.59 10.38
C ALA A 112 15.49 16.67 9.30
N ASN A 113 15.86 16.28 8.08
CA ASN A 113 16.13 17.19 6.96
C ASN A 113 15.90 16.51 5.60
N GLN A 114 16.17 17.24 4.52
CA GLN A 114 16.01 16.73 3.14
C GLN A 114 16.84 15.49 2.79
N ASN A 115 17.89 15.19 3.56
CA ASN A 115 18.62 13.94 3.41
C ASN A 115 17.86 12.80 4.07
N TRP A 116 17.32 11.87 3.29
CA TRP A 116 16.53 10.74 3.81
C TRP A 116 17.30 9.86 4.81
N GLY A 117 18.64 9.91 4.85
CA GLY A 117 19.41 9.21 5.88
C GLY A 117 19.33 9.83 7.28
N SER A 118 18.73 11.01 7.42
CA SER A 118 18.65 11.78 8.67
C SER A 118 17.51 11.31 9.61
N ILE A 119 17.28 10.00 9.69
CA ILE A 119 16.19 9.43 10.51
C ILE A 119 16.29 9.93 11.95
N CYS A 120 15.18 10.47 12.47
CA CYS A 120 15.05 10.94 13.85
C CYS A 120 13.95 10.21 14.65
N GLN A 121 13.06 9.47 13.97
CA GLN A 121 12.12 8.54 14.60
C GLN A 121 11.93 7.28 13.74
N MET A 122 11.71 6.14 14.39
CA MET A 122 11.32 4.88 13.77
C MET A 122 10.06 4.34 14.44
N GLY A 123 9.02 4.11 13.66
CA GLY A 123 7.79 3.45 14.09
C GLY A 123 7.71 2.02 13.57
N LEU A 124 7.38 1.06 14.43
CA LEU A 124 7.23 -0.34 14.04
C LEU A 124 5.99 -0.97 14.65
N VAL A 125 5.26 -1.75 13.85
CA VAL A 125 4.10 -2.51 14.30
C VAL A 125 4.19 -3.95 13.80
N ARG A 126 4.33 -4.91 14.72
CA ARG A 126 4.36 -6.33 14.37
C ARG A 126 2.94 -6.87 14.26
N VAL A 127 2.66 -7.49 13.12
CA VAL A 127 1.41 -8.19 12.84
C VAL A 127 1.70 -9.69 12.73
N VAL A 128 0.92 -10.49 13.45
CA VAL A 128 0.94 -11.96 13.40
C VAL A 128 -0.49 -12.46 13.18
N ASP A 129 -0.66 -13.33 12.19
CA ASP A 129 -1.94 -13.91 11.78
C ASP A 129 -3.05 -12.86 11.57
N GLY A 130 -2.69 -11.71 11.00
CA GLY A 130 -3.61 -10.59 10.75
C GLY A 130 -3.99 -9.78 11.99
N GLU A 131 -3.32 -9.97 13.12
CA GLU A 131 -3.52 -9.23 14.37
C GLU A 131 -2.25 -8.47 14.78
N ILE A 132 -2.40 -7.23 15.26
CA ILE A 132 -1.28 -6.47 15.81
C ILE A 132 -0.91 -7.05 17.17
N VAL A 133 0.33 -7.52 17.31
CA VAL A 133 0.84 -8.17 18.54
C VAL A 133 1.88 -7.34 19.29
N GLU A 134 2.56 -6.42 18.62
CA GLU A 134 3.63 -5.62 19.21
C GLU A 134 3.73 -4.25 18.51
N ARG A 135 4.07 -3.21 19.28
CA ARG A 135 4.29 -1.84 18.78
C ARG A 135 5.59 -1.31 19.36
N ALA A 136 6.29 -0.49 18.59
CA ALA A 136 7.50 0.18 19.00
C ALA A 136 7.57 1.58 18.37
N SER A 137 8.01 2.55 19.17
CA SER A 137 8.33 3.92 18.74
C SER A 137 9.68 4.28 19.32
N TRP A 138 10.65 4.60 18.46
CA TRP A 138 12.01 4.93 18.86
C TRP A 138 12.39 6.29 18.31
N LEU A 139 12.63 7.25 19.20
CA LEU A 139 13.36 8.47 18.85
C LEU A 139 14.85 8.13 18.74
N CYS A 140 15.56 8.87 17.89
CA CYS A 140 16.99 8.72 17.73
C CYS A 140 17.66 9.98 17.21
N ARG A 141 18.96 10.07 17.46
CA ARG A 141 19.80 11.08 16.83
C ARG A 141 20.15 10.64 15.41
N PRO A 142 19.98 11.51 14.40
CA PRO A 142 20.45 11.21 13.05
C PRO A 142 21.97 10.97 12.99
N PRO A 143 22.48 10.40 11.89
CA PRO A 143 23.92 10.18 11.73
C PRO A 143 24.71 11.49 11.73
N GLU A 144 25.91 11.47 12.33
CA GLU A 144 26.81 12.63 12.36
C GLU A 144 27.11 13.15 10.94
N GLY A 145 26.99 14.47 10.76
CA GLY A 145 27.23 15.14 9.49
C GLY A 145 25.98 15.28 8.61
N ILE A 146 24.85 14.67 9.02
CA ILE A 146 23.52 14.86 8.44
C ILE A 146 22.45 15.03 9.54
N ASP A 147 22.87 15.52 10.71
CA ASP A 147 22.11 15.66 11.95
C ASP A 147 21.53 17.06 12.20
N GLU A 148 21.53 17.90 11.16
CA GLU A 148 20.83 19.19 11.17
C GLU A 148 19.31 18.97 11.08
N PHE A 149 18.53 19.81 11.77
CA PHE A 149 17.06 19.76 11.73
C PHE A 149 16.54 20.95 10.92
N ASP A 150 15.91 20.66 9.79
CA ASP A 150 15.26 21.65 8.95
C ASP A 150 13.91 22.06 9.54
N GLU A 151 13.61 23.36 9.55
CA GLU A 151 12.37 23.91 10.12
C GLU A 151 11.12 23.26 9.52
N PHE A 152 11.11 23.01 8.20
CA PHE A 152 10.00 22.35 7.53
C PHE A 152 9.72 20.93 8.05
N ASN A 153 10.77 20.12 8.28
CA ASN A 153 10.62 18.78 8.83
C ASN A 153 10.10 18.83 10.26
N VAL A 154 10.71 19.70 11.08
CA VAL A 154 10.27 19.93 12.47
C VAL A 154 8.81 20.37 12.53
N ASP A 155 8.35 21.23 11.63
CA ASP A 155 6.97 21.69 11.58
C ASP A 155 5.98 20.57 11.24
N CYS A 156 6.40 19.57 10.45
CA CYS A 156 5.58 18.41 10.10
C CYS A 156 5.36 17.48 11.29
N HIS A 157 6.43 17.02 11.94
CA HIS A 157 6.37 15.95 12.96
C HIS A 157 6.60 16.43 14.42
N GLY A 158 7.06 17.67 14.62
CA GLY A 158 7.29 18.28 15.93
C GLY A 158 8.55 17.81 16.68
N ILE A 159 9.44 17.06 16.02
CA ILE A 159 10.66 16.49 16.64
C ILE A 159 11.79 17.47 16.43
N THR A 160 12.37 17.94 17.54
CA THR A 160 13.49 18.90 17.52
C THR A 160 14.81 18.21 17.84
N ALA A 161 15.93 18.85 17.49
CA ALA A 161 17.26 18.40 17.90
C ALA A 161 17.38 18.20 19.42
N ASP A 162 16.77 19.09 20.22
CA ASP A 162 16.73 18.98 21.67
C ASP A 162 15.92 17.76 22.15
N ALA A 163 14.84 17.41 21.45
CA ALA A 163 13.99 16.27 21.79
C ALA A 163 14.73 14.92 21.62
N VAL A 164 15.72 14.85 20.72
CA VAL A 164 16.50 13.64 20.47
C VAL A 164 17.89 13.67 21.10
N ALA A 165 18.29 14.76 21.77
CA ALA A 165 19.68 14.97 22.22
C ALA A 165 20.22 13.87 23.14
N ASP A 166 19.36 13.29 23.98
CA ASP A 166 19.70 12.20 24.92
C ASP A 166 19.33 10.80 24.39
N GLU A 167 18.80 10.71 23.18
CA GLU A 167 18.39 9.45 22.54
C GLU A 167 19.59 8.75 21.87
N PRO A 168 19.51 7.41 21.66
CA PRO A 168 20.57 6.68 20.96
C PRO A 168 20.76 7.22 19.54
N ALA A 169 21.96 7.09 18.98
CA ALA A 169 22.16 7.34 17.57
C ALA A 169 21.40 6.30 16.74
N VAL A 170 20.88 6.66 15.57
CA VAL A 170 20.16 5.72 14.70
C VAL A 170 21.01 4.48 14.36
N GLY A 171 22.34 4.65 14.27
CA GLY A 171 23.30 3.56 14.11
C GLY A 171 23.18 2.45 15.17
N GLU A 172 22.81 2.80 16.40
CA GLU A 172 22.64 1.88 17.53
C GLU A 172 21.29 1.15 17.49
N LEU A 173 20.32 1.67 16.72
CA LEU A 173 18.99 1.08 16.58
C LEU A 173 18.93 -0.06 15.55
N PHE A 174 19.91 -0.20 14.65
CA PHE A 174 19.85 -1.22 13.59
C PHE A 174 19.81 -2.67 14.11
N GLU A 175 20.53 -2.97 15.19
CA GLU A 175 20.47 -4.31 15.80
C GLU A 175 19.09 -4.56 16.45
N ARG A 176 18.53 -3.53 17.09
CA ARG A 176 17.18 -3.57 17.67
C ARG A 176 16.11 -3.71 16.58
N PHE A 177 16.25 -2.99 15.47
CA PHE A 177 15.41 -3.09 14.28
C PHE A 177 15.44 -4.51 13.71
N ALA A 178 16.63 -5.07 13.50
CA ALA A 178 16.79 -6.42 12.97
C ALA A 178 16.17 -7.48 13.89
N GLY A 179 16.31 -7.33 15.22
CA GLY A 179 15.67 -8.21 16.20
C GLY A 179 14.14 -8.08 16.23
N PHE A 180 13.60 -6.87 16.00
CA PHE A 180 12.17 -6.66 15.92
C PHE A 180 11.60 -7.25 14.61
N VAL A 181 12.22 -6.99 13.47
CA VAL A 181 11.76 -7.47 12.16
C VAL A 181 11.93 -8.99 12.01
N GLY A 182 13.08 -9.53 12.40
CA GLY A 182 13.42 -10.94 12.15
C GLY A 182 13.38 -11.28 10.65
N ASP A 183 12.75 -12.39 10.31
CA ASP A 183 12.60 -12.86 8.92
C ASP A 183 11.30 -12.38 8.24
N LEU A 184 10.53 -11.50 8.89
CA LEU A 184 9.25 -11.02 8.37
C LEU A 184 9.45 -9.97 7.26
N PRO A 185 8.56 -9.93 6.26
CA PRO A 185 8.54 -8.82 5.32
C PRO A 185 8.15 -7.52 6.04
N VAL A 186 8.73 -6.42 5.59
CA VAL A 186 8.41 -5.07 6.06
C VAL A 186 7.30 -4.47 5.19
N VAL A 187 6.39 -3.70 5.76
CA VAL A 187 5.30 -3.03 5.04
C VAL A 187 5.34 -1.54 5.36
N ALA A 188 5.32 -0.68 4.35
CA ALA A 188 5.33 0.77 4.55
C ALA A 188 4.43 1.49 3.54
N HIS A 189 3.96 2.68 3.91
CA HIS A 189 3.13 3.51 3.04
C HIS A 189 4.04 4.42 2.20
N ASN A 190 4.19 4.10 0.91
CA ASN A 190 5.27 4.62 0.05
C ASN A 190 6.66 4.03 0.38
N ALA A 191 6.69 2.72 0.59
CA ALA A 191 7.86 1.97 1.09
C ALA A 191 9.22 2.19 0.40
N TYR A 192 9.29 2.77 -0.79
CA TYR A 192 10.58 3.12 -1.39
C TYR A 192 11.32 4.20 -0.59
N PHE A 193 10.58 5.16 -0.03
CA PHE A 193 11.12 6.20 0.84
C PHE A 193 11.74 5.58 2.09
N ASP A 194 10.97 4.85 2.88
CA ASP A 194 11.39 4.23 4.15
C ASP A 194 12.57 3.27 3.95
N ALA A 195 12.49 2.44 2.92
CA ALA A 195 13.55 1.51 2.55
C ALA A 195 14.86 2.24 2.19
N SER A 196 14.75 3.39 1.51
CA SER A 196 15.91 4.21 1.14
C SER A 196 16.47 4.96 2.33
N ALA A 197 15.61 5.53 3.18
CA ALA A 197 16.00 6.18 4.43
C ALA A 197 16.79 5.23 5.33
N LEU A 198 16.25 4.02 5.55
CA LEU A 198 16.89 2.97 6.34
C LEU A 198 18.28 2.61 5.79
N ARG A 199 18.39 2.46 4.47
CA ARG A 199 19.68 2.17 3.82
C ARG A 199 20.67 3.32 3.96
N TYR A 200 20.24 4.57 3.75
CA TYR A 200 21.13 5.73 3.83
C TYR A 200 21.58 6.00 5.25
N ALA A 201 20.69 5.87 6.23
CA ALA A 201 21.04 5.99 7.65
C ALA A 201 22.07 4.92 8.06
N ALA A 202 21.93 3.67 7.56
CA ALA A 202 22.89 2.60 7.82
C ALA A 202 24.28 2.95 7.27
N LEU A 203 24.34 3.39 6.00
CA LEU A 203 25.60 3.77 5.35
C LEU A 203 26.26 4.97 6.02
N ALA A 204 25.49 6.01 6.35
CA ALA A 204 25.98 7.21 7.03
C ALA A 204 26.49 6.89 8.45
N SER A 205 25.86 5.92 9.13
CA SER A 205 26.28 5.46 10.47
C SER A 205 27.40 4.42 10.46
N GLY A 206 27.93 4.05 9.28
CA GLY A 206 28.92 2.99 9.13
C GLY A 206 28.41 1.59 9.53
N GLN A 207 27.10 1.39 9.56
CA GLN A 207 26.45 0.13 9.90
C GLN A 207 26.24 -0.76 8.67
N LYS A 208 25.99 -2.05 8.92
CA LYS A 208 25.58 -2.97 7.86
C LYS A 208 24.17 -2.60 7.39
N VAL A 209 23.99 -2.53 6.07
CA VAL A 209 22.66 -2.34 5.48
C VAL A 209 21.80 -3.56 5.80
N PRO A 210 20.58 -3.39 6.32
CA PRO A 210 19.66 -4.51 6.55
C PRO A 210 19.16 -5.07 5.21
N HIS A 211 19.21 -6.38 5.04
CA HIS A 211 18.69 -7.07 3.85
C HIS A 211 17.25 -7.48 4.12
N ILE A 212 16.31 -6.63 3.70
CA ILE A 212 14.88 -6.81 3.98
C ILE A 212 14.08 -6.85 2.68
N ALA A 213 13.03 -7.68 2.68
CA ALA A 213 11.98 -7.63 1.65
C ALA A 213 10.87 -6.69 2.13
N PHE A 214 10.29 -5.91 1.23
CA PHE A 214 9.24 -4.97 1.59
C PHE A 214 8.04 -4.95 0.64
N ALA A 215 6.86 -4.66 1.18
CA ALA A 215 5.63 -4.39 0.45
C ALA A 215 5.21 -2.92 0.62
N CYS A 216 4.40 -2.42 -0.31
CA CYS A 216 3.97 -1.02 -0.34
C CYS A 216 2.46 -0.93 -0.35
N THR A 217 1.86 -0.40 0.73
CA THR A 217 0.40 -0.23 0.82
C THR A 217 -0.12 0.77 -0.20
N LEU A 218 0.66 1.79 -0.57
CA LEU A 218 0.29 2.74 -1.63
C LEU A 218 0.16 2.05 -2.99
N ALA A 219 1.06 1.13 -3.32
CA ALA A 219 0.98 0.36 -4.57
C ALA A 219 -0.23 -0.59 -4.55
N ALA A 220 -0.44 -1.31 -3.45
CA ALA A 220 -1.57 -2.21 -3.28
C ALA A 220 -2.92 -1.46 -3.35
N ALA A 221 -3.04 -0.33 -2.64
CA ALA A 221 -4.26 0.48 -2.62
C ALA A 221 -4.61 1.04 -4.01
N ARG A 222 -3.61 1.51 -4.76
CA ARG A 222 -3.80 1.99 -6.15
C ARG A 222 -4.28 0.89 -7.10
N ALA A 223 -4.01 -0.37 -6.80
CA ALA A 223 -4.47 -1.51 -7.59
C ALA A 223 -5.86 -2.02 -7.16
N ALA A 224 -6.35 -1.65 -5.97
CA ALA A 224 -7.55 -2.22 -5.37
C ALA A 224 -8.88 -1.54 -5.76
N ASP A 225 -8.85 -0.50 -6.61
CA ASP A 225 -10.03 0.28 -7.04
C ASP A 225 -10.98 0.64 -5.88
N LEU A 226 -10.49 1.45 -4.95
CA LEU A 226 -11.17 1.74 -3.69
C LEU A 226 -12.23 2.86 -3.79
N GLY A 227 -12.30 3.57 -4.92
CA GLY A 227 -13.19 4.73 -5.09
C GLY A 227 -12.87 5.93 -4.17
N VAL A 228 -11.62 6.04 -3.70
CA VAL A 228 -11.15 7.13 -2.83
C VAL A 228 -10.64 8.32 -3.65
N ALA A 229 -10.74 9.53 -3.08
CA ALA A 229 -10.29 10.76 -3.75
C ALA A 229 -8.77 10.77 -4.03
N ASN A 230 -7.98 10.18 -3.14
CA ASN A 230 -6.56 9.97 -3.29
C ASN A 230 -6.12 8.78 -2.42
N HIS A 231 -4.87 8.35 -2.57
CA HIS A 231 -4.33 7.18 -1.86
C HIS A 231 -3.32 7.56 -0.77
N ARG A 232 -3.38 8.79 -0.23
CA ARG A 232 -2.55 9.20 0.92
C ARG A 232 -2.98 8.43 2.16
N LEU A 233 -2.06 8.26 3.11
CA LEU A 233 -2.29 7.48 4.32
C LEU A 233 -3.54 7.94 5.11
N PRO A 234 -3.79 9.24 5.36
CA PRO A 234 -4.99 9.67 6.07
C PRO A 234 -6.30 9.31 5.35
N THR A 235 -6.31 9.41 4.01
CA THR A 235 -7.50 9.06 3.21
C THR A 235 -7.77 7.57 3.23
N LEU A 236 -6.74 6.73 3.19
CA LEU A 236 -6.90 5.29 3.32
C LEU A 236 -7.25 4.88 4.75
N ALA A 237 -6.69 5.55 5.76
CA ALA A 237 -7.03 5.33 7.16
C ALA A 237 -8.52 5.56 7.40
N ASP A 238 -9.05 6.71 6.95
CA ASP A 238 -10.48 7.01 7.01
C ASP A 238 -11.34 5.98 6.26
N HIS A 239 -10.94 5.63 5.02
CA HIS A 239 -11.66 4.62 4.21
C HIS A 239 -11.81 3.27 4.91
N PHE A 240 -10.76 2.81 5.60
CA PHE A 240 -10.76 1.54 6.33
C PHE A 240 -11.18 1.65 7.80
N GLY A 241 -11.59 2.84 8.27
CA GLY A 241 -12.02 3.08 9.65
C GLY A 241 -10.89 2.95 10.68
N ILE A 242 -9.67 3.33 10.30
CA ILE A 242 -8.47 3.27 11.13
C ILE A 242 -8.26 4.63 11.78
N ALA A 243 -8.04 4.64 13.10
CA ALA A 243 -7.73 5.87 13.82
C ALA A 243 -6.32 6.35 13.42
N LEU A 244 -6.20 7.63 13.06
CA LEU A 244 -4.95 8.33 12.81
C LEU A 244 -5.03 9.70 13.48
N ASP A 245 -4.84 9.70 14.80
CA ASP A 245 -5.02 10.90 15.63
C ASP A 245 -3.79 11.83 15.60
N ASN A 246 -2.61 11.30 15.24
CA ASN A 246 -1.34 12.02 15.21
C ASN A 246 -0.57 11.68 13.93
N HIS A 247 -1.00 12.24 12.80
CA HIS A 247 -0.29 12.12 11.53
C HIS A 247 1.07 12.83 11.65
N HIS A 248 2.15 12.24 11.10
CA HIS A 248 3.55 12.63 11.32
C HIS A 248 4.14 12.21 12.67
N ASP A 249 3.60 11.15 13.27
CA ASP A 249 4.33 10.33 14.24
C ASP A 249 4.54 8.95 13.62
N ALA A 250 5.81 8.54 13.52
CA ALA A 250 6.15 7.32 12.80
C ALA A 250 5.43 6.07 13.35
N ALA A 251 5.15 6.00 14.65
CA ALA A 251 4.46 4.84 15.22
C ALA A 251 2.96 4.85 14.89
N ALA A 252 2.32 6.01 14.91
CA ALA A 252 0.95 6.18 14.48
C ALA A 252 0.80 5.89 12.97
N ASP A 253 1.71 6.40 12.14
CA ASP A 253 1.70 6.17 10.70
C ASP A 253 2.03 4.71 10.34
N ALA A 254 2.94 4.05 11.06
CA ALA A 254 3.18 2.60 10.92
C ALA A 254 1.95 1.77 11.34
N GLU A 255 1.23 2.16 12.39
CA GLU A 255 -0.02 1.50 12.80
C GLU A 255 -1.13 1.68 11.75
N ALA A 256 -1.28 2.88 11.21
CA ALA A 256 -2.20 3.15 10.13
C ALA A 256 -1.84 2.36 8.86
N CYS A 257 -0.55 2.27 8.53
CA CYS A 257 -0.06 1.45 7.43
C CYS A 257 -0.41 -0.03 7.63
N ALA A 258 -0.21 -0.57 8.84
CA ALA A 258 -0.62 -1.93 9.18
C ALA A 258 -2.13 -2.13 8.99
N GLY A 259 -2.93 -1.19 9.48
CA GLY A 259 -4.38 -1.19 9.32
C GLY A 259 -4.79 -1.20 7.86
N VAL A 260 -4.16 -0.39 7.00
CA VAL A 260 -4.46 -0.32 5.56
C VAL A 260 -4.13 -1.65 4.89
N MET A 261 -2.98 -2.25 5.17
CA MET A 261 -2.62 -3.56 4.62
C MET A 261 -3.62 -4.64 5.04
N LEU A 262 -4.05 -4.64 6.30
CA LEU A 262 -5.07 -5.56 6.82
C LEU A 262 -6.44 -5.32 6.17
N GLY A 263 -6.86 -4.06 6.03
CA GLY A 263 -8.12 -3.68 5.39
C GLY A 263 -8.19 -4.14 3.93
N LEU A 264 -7.09 -3.93 3.19
CA LEU A 264 -6.94 -4.41 1.83
C LEU A 264 -6.99 -5.94 1.74
N ALA A 265 -6.24 -6.66 2.59
CA ALA A 265 -6.24 -8.12 2.60
C ALA A 265 -7.62 -8.70 2.97
N ARG A 266 -8.32 -8.09 3.93
CA ARG A 266 -9.67 -8.51 4.35
C ARG A 266 -10.72 -8.28 3.27
N ARG A 267 -10.63 -7.16 2.53
CA ARG A 267 -11.54 -6.86 1.42
C ARG A 267 -11.49 -7.93 0.33
N GLU A 268 -10.29 -8.43 0.03
CA GLU A 268 -10.06 -9.49 -0.94
C GLU A 268 -10.27 -10.92 -0.38
N GLU A 269 -10.73 -11.04 0.88
CA GLU A 269 -10.83 -12.30 1.60
C GLU A 269 -9.54 -13.15 1.55
N HIS A 270 -8.38 -12.48 1.54
CA HIS A 270 -7.07 -13.12 1.38
C HIS A 270 -6.78 -14.10 2.52
N SER A 271 -5.99 -15.13 2.20
CA SER A 271 -5.41 -16.04 3.19
C SER A 271 -3.97 -16.39 2.80
N GLY A 272 -3.10 -16.63 3.79
CA GLY A 272 -1.69 -16.90 3.57
C GLY A 272 -0.81 -15.70 3.86
N THR A 273 0.34 -15.62 3.21
CA THR A 273 1.42 -14.68 3.51
C THR A 273 1.26 -13.33 2.81
N VAL A 274 2.01 -12.32 3.26
CA VAL A 274 2.10 -11.02 2.57
C VAL A 274 2.70 -11.17 1.18
N ALA A 275 3.66 -12.07 0.98
CA ALA A 275 4.26 -12.31 -0.33
C ALA A 275 3.23 -12.81 -1.34
N GLU A 276 2.37 -13.75 -0.93
CA GLU A 276 1.26 -14.26 -1.76
C GLU A 276 0.24 -13.18 -2.09
N TYR A 277 -0.09 -12.31 -1.13
CA TYR A 277 -0.99 -11.17 -1.36
C TYR A 277 -0.42 -10.13 -2.34
N VAL A 278 0.86 -9.77 -2.17
CA VAL A 278 1.53 -8.83 -3.08
C VAL A 278 1.60 -9.42 -4.50
N HIS A 279 1.85 -10.72 -4.61
CA HIS A 279 1.84 -11.41 -5.90
C HIS A 279 0.44 -11.47 -6.53
N SER A 280 -0.61 -11.77 -5.75
CA SER A 280 -1.98 -11.85 -6.27
C SER A 280 -2.51 -10.49 -6.75
N THR A 281 -1.99 -9.39 -6.19
CA THR A 281 -2.28 -8.01 -6.64
C THR A 281 -1.43 -7.55 -7.83
N GLY A 282 -0.60 -8.43 -8.39
CA GLY A 282 0.19 -8.17 -9.60
C GLY A 282 1.52 -7.45 -9.34
N PHE A 283 2.07 -7.55 -8.13
CA PHE A 283 3.35 -6.96 -7.76
C PHE A 283 4.34 -8.00 -7.23
N ALA A 284 5.62 -7.63 -7.26
CA ALA A 284 6.68 -8.34 -6.54
C ALA A 284 7.17 -7.49 -5.36
N LEU A 285 7.56 -8.15 -4.28
CA LEU A 285 8.17 -7.48 -3.12
C LEU A 285 9.42 -6.70 -3.55
N GLY A 286 9.58 -5.51 -2.99
CA GLY A 286 10.81 -4.75 -3.05
C GLY A 286 11.89 -5.35 -2.17
N SER A 287 13.12 -4.88 -2.31
CA SER A 287 14.24 -5.31 -1.46
C SER A 287 15.22 -4.19 -1.16
N VAL A 288 15.76 -4.18 0.06
CA VAL A 288 16.92 -3.38 0.43
C VAL A 288 18.16 -4.26 0.36
N GLY A 289 19.20 -3.76 -0.31
CA GLY A 289 20.51 -4.42 -0.32
C GLY A 289 21.65 -3.40 -0.36
N ASP A 290 22.88 -3.91 -0.18
CA ASP A 290 24.08 -3.08 -0.05
C ASP A 290 24.25 -2.09 -1.21
N ALA A 291 23.97 -2.54 -2.44
CA ALA A 291 24.17 -1.74 -3.65
C ALA A 291 23.03 -0.73 -3.92
N ARG A 292 21.78 -1.11 -3.63
CA ARG A 292 20.59 -0.31 -3.97
C ARG A 292 19.35 -0.78 -3.23
N VAL A 293 18.33 0.08 -3.22
CA VAL A 293 16.94 -0.31 -2.96
C VAL A 293 16.28 -0.66 -4.28
N THR A 294 15.62 -1.81 -4.35
CA THR A 294 14.76 -2.22 -5.46
C THR A 294 13.31 -1.96 -5.04
N PRO A 295 12.56 -1.07 -5.70
CA PRO A 295 11.17 -0.77 -5.34
C PRO A 295 10.24 -1.97 -5.55
N VAL A 296 9.03 -1.88 -4.99
CA VAL A 296 7.91 -2.76 -5.35
C VAL A 296 7.57 -2.51 -6.82
N LEU A 297 7.64 -3.55 -7.65
CA LEU A 297 7.44 -3.47 -9.10
C LEU A 297 6.27 -4.35 -9.52
N LYS A 298 5.63 -4.03 -10.64
CA LYS A 298 4.64 -4.93 -11.25
C LYS A 298 5.30 -6.26 -11.59
N ASP A 299 4.62 -7.35 -11.27
CA ASP A 299 5.06 -8.68 -11.60
C ASP A 299 4.76 -8.97 -13.08
N LEU A 300 5.82 -8.99 -13.89
CA LEU A 300 5.75 -9.22 -15.33
C LEU A 300 5.82 -10.71 -15.71
N SER A 301 5.79 -11.62 -14.74
CA SER A 301 5.89 -13.08 -14.97
C SER A 301 4.67 -13.67 -15.71
N GLY A 302 3.59 -12.91 -15.89
CA GLY A 302 2.37 -13.36 -16.59
C GLY A 302 1.50 -14.32 -15.79
N ALA A 303 1.81 -14.56 -14.51
CA ALA A 303 1.04 -15.42 -13.61
C ALA A 303 -0.42 -14.95 -13.44
N GLN A 304 -0.66 -13.64 -13.47
CA GLN A 304 -2.01 -13.06 -13.40
C GLN A 304 -2.85 -13.41 -14.65
N THR A 305 -2.22 -13.49 -15.83
CA THR A 305 -2.85 -13.97 -17.06
C THR A 305 -3.17 -15.46 -16.98
N ALA A 306 -2.31 -16.26 -16.33
CA ALA A 306 -2.53 -17.69 -16.12
C ALA A 306 -3.68 -17.96 -15.13
N LEU A 307 -3.73 -17.24 -14.01
CA LEU A 307 -4.81 -17.35 -13.01
C LEU A 307 -6.17 -16.88 -13.57
N GLN A 308 -6.19 -15.80 -14.36
CA GLN A 308 -7.41 -15.37 -15.05
C GLN A 308 -7.84 -16.35 -16.15
N ALA A 309 -6.89 -16.95 -16.88
CA ALA A 309 -7.17 -17.99 -17.87
C ALA A 309 -7.72 -19.28 -17.25
N GLU A 310 -7.32 -19.63 -16.02
CA GLU A 310 -7.86 -20.79 -15.30
C GLU A 310 -9.28 -20.55 -14.75
N SER A 311 -9.66 -19.29 -14.51
CA SER A 311 -11.02 -18.90 -14.10
C SER A 311 -12.02 -18.70 -15.25
N GLY A 312 -11.56 -18.80 -16.50
CA GLY A 312 -12.35 -18.53 -17.70
C GLY A 312 -12.27 -19.65 -18.73
N THR A 313 -13.37 -20.39 -18.88
CA THR A 313 -13.75 -21.23 -20.04
C THR A 313 -13.00 -22.56 -20.28
N GLN A 314 -13.74 -23.65 -20.02
CA GLN A 314 -13.75 -24.88 -20.83
C GLN A 314 -13.96 -24.55 -22.32
N GLY A 315 -13.12 -25.07 -23.22
CA GLY A 315 -13.40 -25.00 -24.67
C GLY A 315 -12.19 -25.24 -25.60
N THR A 316 -11.90 -26.51 -25.86
CA THR A 316 -11.33 -27.17 -27.07
C THR A 316 -10.43 -26.44 -28.11
N SER A 317 -9.31 -27.14 -28.39
CA SER A 317 -8.69 -27.52 -29.69
C SER A 317 -7.72 -26.60 -30.45
N ASP A 318 -6.49 -27.12 -30.57
CA ASP A 318 -5.59 -27.27 -31.73
C ASP A 318 -5.28 -26.10 -32.69
N ALA A 319 -3.99 -25.73 -32.79
CA ALA A 319 -3.20 -25.79 -34.04
C ALA A 319 -1.76 -25.23 -33.88
N GLU A 320 -0.89 -25.72 -34.76
CA GLU A 320 0.58 -25.73 -34.82
C GLU A 320 1.32 -24.41 -35.16
N GLU A 321 2.55 -24.37 -34.65
CA GLU A 321 3.85 -23.96 -35.22
C GLU A 321 4.09 -22.72 -36.12
N SER A 322 5.19 -22.04 -35.76
CA SER A 322 6.17 -21.31 -36.60
C SER A 322 6.01 -19.80 -36.79
N GLY A 323 7.04 -19.03 -36.41
CA GLY A 323 7.17 -17.63 -36.84
C GLY A 323 8.06 -16.70 -36.02
N LYS A 324 9.39 -16.84 -36.20
CA LYS A 324 10.43 -15.78 -36.20
C LYS A 324 10.43 -14.70 -35.10
N SER A 325 11.56 -14.69 -34.39
CA SER A 325 12.06 -13.61 -33.54
C SER A 325 11.82 -12.21 -34.12
N ASN A 326 11.09 -11.37 -33.39
CA ASN A 326 11.21 -9.93 -33.49
C ASN A 326 11.50 -9.39 -32.09
N ARG A 327 12.77 -9.09 -31.81
CA ARG A 327 13.20 -8.40 -30.59
C ARG A 327 12.71 -6.95 -30.68
N GLY A 328 11.50 -6.70 -30.19
CA GLY A 328 11.07 -5.35 -29.80
C GLY A 328 11.78 -4.92 -28.50
N PRO A 329 11.97 -3.61 -28.24
CA PRO A 329 12.59 -3.15 -27.00
C PRO A 329 11.74 -3.56 -25.79
N ALA A 330 12.42 -3.94 -24.68
CA ALA A 330 11.80 -4.42 -23.45
C ALA A 330 10.90 -3.36 -22.78
N PRO A 331 9.80 -3.76 -22.12
CA PRO A 331 8.78 -2.87 -21.58
C PRO A 331 9.22 -2.32 -20.22
N TRP A 332 9.70 -1.08 -20.22
CA TRP A 332 9.75 -0.23 -19.03
C TRP A 332 8.78 0.93 -19.26
N GLN A 333 7.63 0.87 -18.60
CA GLN A 333 6.79 2.04 -18.32
C GLN A 333 6.36 1.86 -16.85
N SER A 334 7.09 2.45 -15.91
CA SER A 334 6.93 3.84 -15.44
C SER A 334 5.50 4.13 -14.98
N VAL A 335 5.39 4.34 -13.66
CA VAL A 335 4.43 5.17 -12.91
C VAL A 335 3.39 5.85 -13.78
N ALA A 336 2.10 5.59 -13.47
CA ALA A 336 0.92 6.08 -14.17
C ALA A 336 1.04 7.57 -14.52
N THR A 337 1.50 7.75 -15.74
CA THR A 337 1.39 8.97 -16.52
C THR A 337 -0.03 8.88 -17.09
N PRO A 338 -0.91 9.88 -16.95
CA PRO A 338 -2.24 9.82 -17.57
C PRO A 338 -2.12 9.35 -19.03
N ASP A 339 -2.90 8.35 -19.41
CA ASP A 339 -2.77 7.75 -20.75
C ASP A 339 -3.11 8.77 -21.85
N THR A 340 -3.98 9.72 -21.52
CA THR A 340 -4.38 10.86 -22.33
C THR A 340 -3.56 12.11 -22.00
N ILE A 341 -2.77 12.56 -22.98
CA ILE A 341 -2.17 13.90 -22.98
C ILE A 341 -3.29 14.87 -23.37
N PRO A 342 -3.62 15.88 -22.56
CA PRO A 342 -4.62 16.87 -22.93
C PRO A 342 -4.16 17.67 -24.16
N GLU A 343 -5.08 17.96 -25.07
CA GLU A 343 -4.81 18.85 -26.20
C GLU A 343 -4.80 20.31 -25.73
N PRO A 344 -3.90 21.16 -26.27
CA PRO A 344 -3.89 22.59 -25.95
C PRO A 344 -5.26 23.24 -26.22
N ALA A 345 -5.74 24.05 -25.28
CA ALA A 345 -6.99 24.78 -25.44
C ALA A 345 -6.90 25.75 -26.63
N VAL A 346 -7.89 25.68 -27.52
CA VAL A 346 -7.93 26.48 -28.77
C VAL A 346 -8.18 27.97 -28.50
N ASP A 347 -8.72 28.28 -27.33
CA ASP A 347 -9.03 29.62 -26.83
C ASP A 347 -8.09 30.08 -25.71
N ALA A 348 -6.94 29.41 -25.54
CA ALA A 348 -5.94 29.78 -24.56
C ALA A 348 -5.44 31.23 -24.78
N ASP A 349 -5.15 31.91 -23.67
CA ASP A 349 -4.62 33.27 -23.67
C ASP A 349 -3.28 33.34 -24.44
N PRO A 350 -3.19 34.09 -25.56
CA PRO A 350 -1.95 34.24 -26.32
C PRO A 350 -0.82 34.91 -25.55
N ASP A 351 -1.13 35.64 -24.46
CA ASP A 351 -0.14 36.28 -23.59
C ASP A 351 0.40 35.32 -22.50
N SER A 352 -0.11 34.08 -22.43
CA SER A 352 0.36 33.05 -21.51
C SER A 352 1.81 32.63 -21.81
N PRO A 353 2.71 32.54 -20.81
CA PRO A 353 4.07 32.02 -20.98
C PRO A 353 4.15 30.57 -21.48
N LEU A 354 3.04 29.83 -21.44
CA LEU A 354 2.95 28.44 -21.91
C LEU A 354 2.31 28.32 -23.30
N TYR A 355 1.79 29.41 -23.87
CA TYR A 355 1.12 29.40 -25.17
C TYR A 355 2.09 28.95 -26.28
N GLU A 356 1.68 27.95 -27.07
CA GLU A 356 2.47 27.30 -28.13
C GLU A 356 3.78 26.62 -27.68
N GLN A 357 4.00 26.48 -26.37
CA GLN A 357 5.20 25.83 -25.82
C GLN A 357 5.05 24.31 -25.77
N ASN A 358 6.14 23.58 -25.97
CA ASN A 358 6.20 22.13 -25.78
C ASN A 358 6.86 21.81 -24.43
N VAL A 359 6.02 21.49 -23.45
CA VAL A 359 6.39 21.38 -22.04
C VAL A 359 6.57 19.92 -21.66
N THR A 360 7.70 19.59 -21.04
CA THR A 360 7.96 18.25 -20.48
C THR A 360 8.17 18.36 -18.99
N LEU A 361 7.57 17.45 -18.21
CA LEU A 361 7.75 17.40 -16.75
C LEU A 361 8.71 16.27 -16.36
N THR A 362 9.58 16.53 -15.39
CA THR A 362 10.48 15.55 -14.78
C THR A 362 10.65 15.82 -13.28
N GLY A 363 10.83 14.80 -12.44
CA GLY A 363 10.81 14.95 -10.97
C GLY A 363 9.40 14.74 -10.37
N GLU A 364 9.25 14.91 -9.05
CA GLU A 364 7.95 14.94 -8.35
C GLU A 364 7.47 16.38 -8.11
N PHE A 365 6.16 16.57 -7.98
CA PHE A 365 5.53 17.90 -7.92
C PHE A 365 4.52 18.01 -6.78
N GLU A 366 4.81 17.39 -5.63
CA GLU A 366 3.91 17.43 -4.48
C GLU A 366 3.61 18.89 -4.06
N PRO A 367 2.37 19.19 -3.65
CA PRO A 367 1.24 18.29 -3.42
C PRO A 367 0.44 17.91 -4.68
N PHE A 368 0.81 18.42 -5.86
CA PHE A 368 0.07 18.28 -7.11
C PHE A 368 0.45 17.01 -7.87
N ASP A 369 -0.55 16.37 -8.48
CA ASP A 369 -0.27 15.27 -9.39
C ASP A 369 0.10 15.78 -10.79
N LYS A 370 0.87 14.97 -11.54
CA LYS A 370 1.32 15.33 -12.90
C LYS A 370 0.16 15.53 -13.88
N GLY A 371 -0.99 14.89 -13.66
CA GLY A 371 -2.18 15.07 -14.49
C GLY A 371 -2.81 16.45 -14.32
N GLN A 372 -2.98 16.91 -13.09
CA GLN A 372 -3.43 18.28 -12.78
C GLN A 372 -2.53 19.33 -13.42
N LEU A 373 -1.21 19.14 -13.36
CA LEU A 373 -0.26 20.02 -14.01
C LEU A 373 -0.38 19.98 -15.54
N TRP A 374 -0.61 18.81 -16.12
CA TRP A 374 -0.82 18.67 -17.56
C TRP A 374 -2.07 19.38 -18.04
N ASP A 375 -3.18 19.24 -17.31
CA ASP A 375 -4.43 19.92 -17.61
C ASP A 375 -4.24 21.45 -17.48
N GLY A 376 -3.53 21.91 -16.46
CA GLY A 376 -3.19 23.33 -16.27
C GLY A 376 -2.32 23.91 -17.39
N ILE A 377 -1.37 23.13 -17.91
CA ILE A 377 -0.52 23.50 -19.06
C ILE A 377 -1.35 23.57 -20.34
N ALA A 378 -2.17 22.56 -20.60
CA ALA A 378 -3.01 22.51 -21.80
C ALA A 378 -4.06 23.62 -21.82
N ALA A 379 -4.68 23.92 -20.67
CA ALA A 379 -5.60 25.05 -20.51
C ALA A 379 -4.96 26.41 -20.85
N ARG A 380 -3.63 26.51 -20.75
CA ARG A 380 -2.83 27.70 -21.06
C ARG A 380 -2.17 27.66 -22.44
N GLY A 381 -2.60 26.75 -23.31
CA GLY A 381 -2.14 26.64 -24.70
C GLY A 381 -0.81 25.89 -24.88
N GLY A 382 -0.31 25.24 -23.83
CA GLY A 382 0.93 24.46 -23.87
C GLY A 382 0.69 23.01 -24.31
N GLN A 383 1.56 22.50 -25.16
CA GLN A 383 1.59 21.10 -25.56
C GLN A 383 2.45 20.28 -24.60
N VAL A 384 1.84 19.33 -23.89
CA VAL A 384 2.56 18.44 -22.98
C VAL A 384 3.26 17.31 -23.76
N GLY A 385 4.52 17.06 -23.41
CA GLY A 385 5.35 15.98 -23.94
C GLY A 385 5.75 14.96 -22.86
N LYS A 386 5.67 13.66 -23.17
CA LYS A 386 6.09 12.58 -22.26
C LYS A 386 7.62 12.47 -22.13
N ASN A 387 8.38 12.96 -23.11
CA ASN A 387 9.83 12.85 -23.20
C ASN A 387 10.47 14.14 -23.72
N VAL A 388 11.74 14.36 -23.38
CA VAL A 388 12.53 15.47 -23.93
C VAL A 388 12.93 15.14 -25.37
N THR A 389 12.49 15.98 -26.31
CA THR A 389 12.73 15.82 -27.76
C THR A 389 13.25 17.12 -28.37
N LYS A 390 13.49 17.11 -29.69
CA LYS A 390 13.81 18.33 -30.45
C LYS A 390 12.69 19.37 -30.50
N LYS A 391 11.47 18.97 -30.13
CA LYS A 391 10.32 19.89 -30.05
C LYS A 391 10.19 20.52 -28.67
N THR A 392 10.79 19.94 -27.63
CA THR A 392 10.69 20.45 -26.26
C THR A 392 11.31 21.84 -26.21
N THR A 393 10.52 22.81 -25.73
CA THR A 393 10.95 24.20 -25.52
C THR A 393 11.04 24.52 -24.04
N ILE A 394 10.28 23.83 -23.18
CA ILE A 394 10.34 23.98 -21.72
C ILE A 394 10.47 22.60 -21.07
N LEU A 395 11.48 22.43 -20.22
CA LEU A 395 11.57 21.33 -19.26
C LEU A 395 11.28 21.88 -17.87
N VAL A 396 10.25 21.38 -17.20
CA VAL A 396 10.00 21.69 -15.79
C VAL A 396 10.57 20.59 -14.91
N VAL A 397 11.39 20.99 -13.96
CA VAL A 397 12.06 20.11 -13.00
C VAL A 397 11.40 20.26 -11.64
N GLY A 398 10.75 19.19 -11.21
CA GLY A 398 10.23 19.02 -9.86
C GLY A 398 11.29 18.51 -8.89
N GLU A 399 10.90 18.38 -7.62
CA GLU A 399 11.79 17.93 -6.55
C GLU A 399 12.32 16.51 -6.84
N TRP A 400 13.65 16.37 -6.74
CA TRP A 400 14.33 15.08 -6.87
C TRP A 400 15.75 15.15 -6.30
N ALA A 401 16.23 14.04 -5.71
CA ALA A 401 17.55 13.95 -5.08
C ALA A 401 18.76 13.94 -6.05
N SER A 402 18.54 13.92 -7.37
CA SER A 402 19.60 13.90 -8.39
C SER A 402 19.09 14.31 -9.78
N VAL A 403 20.01 14.76 -10.65
CA VAL A 403 19.71 15.17 -12.03
C VAL A 403 19.06 14.02 -12.81
N THR A 404 17.79 14.19 -13.19
CA THR A 404 17.01 13.15 -13.88
C THR A 404 17.55 12.89 -15.29
N SER A 405 17.30 11.69 -15.85
CA SER A 405 17.72 11.36 -17.23
C SER A 405 17.14 12.32 -18.28
N LYS A 406 15.95 12.88 -18.02
CA LYS A 406 15.31 13.90 -18.88
C LYS A 406 16.01 15.25 -18.76
N GLU A 407 16.40 15.64 -17.56
CA GLU A 407 17.18 16.85 -17.33
C GLU A 407 18.57 16.78 -17.98
N LYS A 408 19.28 15.66 -17.84
CA LYS A 408 20.55 15.43 -18.57
C LYS A 408 20.34 15.57 -20.07
N ARG A 409 19.27 14.97 -20.60
CA ARG A 409 18.94 15.02 -22.03
C ARG A 409 18.60 16.43 -22.52
N ALA A 410 17.92 17.24 -21.71
CA ALA A 410 17.60 18.62 -22.04
C ALA A 410 18.86 19.50 -22.07
N ARG A 411 19.73 19.38 -21.05
CA ARG A 411 21.02 20.08 -21.00
C ARG A 411 21.92 19.72 -22.19
N GLU A 412 21.96 18.45 -22.60
CA GLU A 412 22.68 18.03 -23.80
C GLU A 412 22.13 18.64 -25.11
N LEU A 413 20.82 18.90 -25.18
CA LEU A 413 20.19 19.51 -26.36
C LEU A 413 20.40 21.03 -26.37
N GLU A 414 20.36 21.66 -25.20
CA GLU A 414 20.73 23.05 -24.97
C GLU A 414 22.19 23.31 -25.39
N GLU A 415 23.14 22.46 -24.98
CA GLU A 415 24.54 22.52 -25.42
C GLU A 415 24.72 22.36 -26.94
N LYS A 416 23.77 21.67 -27.60
CA LYS A 416 23.75 21.51 -29.07
C LYS A 416 23.06 22.69 -29.78
N GLY A 417 22.73 23.76 -29.05
CA GLY A 417 22.15 25.00 -29.57
C GLY A 417 20.64 24.94 -29.76
N GLN A 418 19.94 24.01 -29.09
CA GLN A 418 18.48 24.01 -29.04
C GLN A 418 18.01 24.98 -27.95
N ASP A 419 17.00 25.79 -28.27
CA ASP A 419 16.38 26.72 -27.33
C ASP A 419 15.44 25.93 -26.39
N ILE A 420 15.93 25.58 -25.20
CA ILE A 420 15.18 24.86 -24.16
C ILE A 420 15.34 25.62 -22.84
N GLU A 421 14.23 26.09 -22.29
CA GLU A 421 14.23 26.66 -20.94
C GLU A 421 14.04 25.55 -19.89
N ILE A 422 14.86 25.58 -18.83
CA ILE A 422 14.70 24.70 -17.67
C ILE A 422 14.04 25.50 -16.55
N TRP A 423 12.80 25.16 -16.22
CA TRP A 423 12.02 25.82 -15.18
C TRP A 423 12.05 24.99 -13.89
N PRO A 424 12.17 25.65 -12.72
CA PRO A 424 11.90 24.98 -11.46
C PRO A 424 10.38 24.83 -11.27
N ALA A 425 9.96 23.92 -10.39
CA ALA A 425 8.54 23.63 -10.18
C ALA A 425 7.73 24.85 -9.75
N GLU A 426 8.28 25.70 -8.89
CA GLU A 426 7.60 26.88 -8.34
C GLU A 426 7.20 27.85 -9.46
N LYS A 427 8.06 28.01 -10.48
CA LYS A 427 7.77 28.85 -11.65
C LYS A 427 6.59 28.31 -12.46
N LEU A 428 6.48 26.98 -12.60
CA LEU A 428 5.30 26.39 -13.24
C LEU A 428 4.06 26.64 -12.38
N LEU A 429 4.13 26.42 -11.07
CA LEU A 429 2.99 26.61 -10.16
C LEU A 429 2.48 28.06 -10.14
N ASP A 430 3.38 29.05 -10.17
CA ASP A 430 3.05 30.47 -10.31
C ASP A 430 2.29 30.75 -11.61
N VAL A 431 2.81 30.26 -12.74
CA VAL A 431 2.17 30.43 -14.05
C VAL A 431 0.81 29.72 -14.08
N LEU A 432 0.69 28.60 -13.38
CA LEU A 432 -0.54 27.84 -13.22
C LEU A 432 -1.53 28.44 -12.20
N GLY A 433 -1.14 29.48 -11.44
CA GLY A 433 -1.98 30.06 -10.39
C GLY A 433 -2.24 29.12 -9.22
N LEU A 434 -1.36 28.14 -9.00
CA LEU A 434 -1.49 27.09 -7.99
C LEU A 434 -0.73 27.38 -6.69
N ASN A 435 -0.05 28.52 -6.60
CA ASN A 435 0.64 29.00 -5.39
C ASN A 435 -0.25 29.83 -4.45
N GLU A 436 -1.53 30.04 -4.76
CA GLU A 436 -2.47 30.70 -3.86
C GLU A 436 -3.00 29.71 -2.82
N GLN A 437 -2.52 29.84 -1.57
CA GLN A 437 -3.19 29.25 -0.42
C GLN A 437 -4.68 29.67 -0.44
N PRO A 438 -5.64 28.76 -0.20
CA PRO A 438 -7.02 29.17 0.03
C PRO A 438 -7.05 30.12 1.25
N PRO A 439 -7.92 31.14 1.24
CA PRO A 439 -8.05 32.01 2.39
C PRO A 439 -8.69 31.21 3.53
N PHE A 440 -7.86 30.95 4.55
CA PHE A 440 -8.18 30.42 5.88
C PHE A 440 -8.42 28.92 5.99
#